data_AF-A0A2G8IY44-F1
#
_entry.id   AF-A0A2G8IY44-F1
#
_cell.length_a   1.000
_cell.length_b   1.000
_cell.length_c   1.000
_cell.angle_alpha   90.00
_cell.angle_beta   90.00
_cell.angle_gamma   90.00
#
_symmetry.space_group_name_H-M   'P 1'
#
loop_
_entity.id
_entity.type
_entity.pdbx_description
1 polymer ?
#
loop_
_entity_poly.entity_id
_entity_poly.type
_entity_poly.pdbx_seq_one_letter_code
_entity_poly.pdbx_strand_id
1 'polypeptide(L)'
;MASLKGVSANPTKANHILGKDKVVRVAVKNDNDYIAGPNLIPQRKVNGKWETIKTNSPNPLNPGEKLFDEFSIKESLGNKKGTYRFKVDAERYDKHGNHVETVGTFYTNEFYIK
;
A
#
# COMPACT_ATOMS: atom_id res chain seq x y z
N MET A 1 -3.64 11.99 2.76
CA MET A 1 -2.96 10.73 2.41
C MET A 1 -1.52 11.07 2.09
N ALA A 2 -0.57 10.21 2.45
CA ALA A 2 0.80 10.24 1.97
C ALA A 2 0.80 10.09 0.45
N SER A 3 1.62 10.87 -0.20
CA SER A 3 1.60 11.01 -1.65
C SER A 3 2.95 11.42 -2.18
N LEU A 4 3.24 11.03 -3.41
CA LEU A 4 4.40 11.45 -4.17
C LEU A 4 4.03 11.43 -5.65
N LYS A 5 4.37 12.50 -6.39
CA LYS A 5 4.15 12.61 -7.85
C LYS A 5 2.71 12.25 -8.27
N GLY A 6 1.71 12.82 -7.58
CA GLY A 6 0.28 12.60 -7.87
C GLY A 6 -0.25 11.21 -7.50
N VAL A 7 0.58 10.28 -7.06
CA VAL A 7 0.15 8.98 -6.52
C VAL A 7 -0.01 9.09 -5.01
N SER A 8 -1.08 8.56 -4.44
CA SER A 8 -1.28 8.53 -2.99
C SER A 8 -1.83 7.21 -2.48
N ALA A 9 -1.45 6.86 -1.25
CA ALA A 9 -1.91 5.65 -0.58
C ALA A 9 -1.98 5.83 0.95
N ASN A 10 -2.93 5.19 1.62
CA ASN A 10 -2.93 5.01 3.07
C ASN A 10 -3.89 3.93 3.57
N PRO A 11 -3.57 3.23 4.68
CA PRO A 11 -4.56 2.45 5.42
C PRO A 11 -5.76 3.32 5.80
N THR A 12 -6.96 2.78 5.61
CA THR A 12 -8.21 3.44 5.99
C THR A 12 -8.45 3.46 7.50
N LYS A 13 -7.76 2.58 8.24
CA LYS A 13 -7.89 2.39 9.68
C LYS A 13 -6.51 2.11 10.28
N ALA A 14 -6.19 2.78 11.39
CA ALA A 14 -4.92 2.64 12.07
C ALA A 14 -4.84 1.40 12.98
N ASN A 15 -5.95 0.91 13.54
CA ASN A 15 -5.94 -0.20 14.51
C ASN A 15 -6.77 -1.38 14.02
N HIS A 16 -6.19 -2.56 13.99
CA HIS A 16 -6.83 -3.83 13.63
C HIS A 16 -6.71 -4.83 14.77
N ILE A 17 -7.68 -5.72 14.93
CA ILE A 17 -7.70 -6.75 15.97
C ILE A 17 -7.47 -8.11 15.33
N LEU A 18 -6.38 -8.78 15.70
CA LEU A 18 -6.04 -10.10 15.19
C LEU A 18 -7.14 -11.12 15.53
N GLY A 19 -7.56 -11.91 14.54
CA GLY A 19 -8.65 -12.89 14.69
C GLY A 19 -10.07 -12.31 14.58
N LYS A 20 -10.23 -10.97 14.57
CA LYS A 20 -11.51 -10.29 14.32
C LYS A 20 -11.51 -9.60 12.96
N ASP A 21 -10.55 -8.71 12.73
CA ASP A 21 -10.39 -8.05 11.45
C ASP A 21 -9.74 -9.02 10.47
N LYS A 22 -10.31 -9.16 9.27
CA LYS A 22 -9.83 -10.09 8.23
C LYS A 22 -8.79 -9.45 7.31
N VAL A 23 -8.95 -8.15 7.05
CA VAL A 23 -8.17 -7.41 6.05
C VAL A 23 -7.76 -6.05 6.56
N VAL A 24 -6.65 -5.55 6.03
CA VAL A 24 -6.27 -4.14 6.08
C VAL A 24 -6.61 -3.52 4.74
N ARG A 25 -7.58 -2.59 4.75
CA ARG A 25 -8.00 -1.86 3.55
C ARG A 25 -7.17 -0.59 3.37
N VAL A 26 -6.58 -0.42 2.20
CA VAL A 26 -5.70 0.70 1.82
C VAL A 26 -6.38 1.51 0.74
N ALA A 27 -6.63 2.80 0.99
CA ALA A 27 -7.11 3.71 -0.05
C ALA A 27 -5.94 4.06 -0.98
N VAL A 28 -6.17 4.00 -2.29
CA VAL A 28 -5.20 4.34 -3.34
C VAL A 28 -5.83 5.34 -4.31
N LYS A 29 -5.05 6.28 -4.82
CA LYS A 29 -5.54 7.31 -5.73
C LYS A 29 -4.46 7.81 -6.68
N ASN A 30 -4.86 8.13 -7.90
CA ASN A 30 -4.05 8.80 -8.91
C ASN A 30 -4.63 10.19 -9.25
N ASP A 31 -3.85 11.23 -8.99
CA ASP A 31 -4.16 12.63 -9.27
C ASP A 31 -3.46 13.16 -10.54
N ASN A 32 -2.79 12.29 -11.30
CA ASN A 32 -2.17 12.65 -12.57
C ASN A 32 -3.17 12.58 -13.74
N ASP A 33 -2.76 13.12 -14.89
CA ASP A 33 -3.45 13.05 -16.19
C ASP A 33 -3.05 11.82 -17.03
N TYR A 34 -2.19 10.94 -16.49
CA TYR A 34 -1.78 9.67 -17.07
C TYR A 34 -1.98 8.49 -16.09
N ILE A 35 -1.91 7.25 -16.60
CA ILE A 35 -2.07 6.04 -15.77
C ILE A 35 -0.86 5.89 -14.84
N ALA A 36 -1.14 5.92 -13.55
CA ALA A 36 -0.15 5.80 -12.50
C ALA A 36 -0.80 5.21 -11.26
N GLY A 37 0.01 4.71 -10.34
CA GLY A 37 -0.51 4.31 -9.06
C GLY A 37 0.52 3.63 -8.17
N PRO A 38 0.10 3.23 -6.96
CA PRO A 38 1.02 2.72 -5.97
C PRO A 38 1.26 1.22 -6.13
N ASN A 39 2.52 0.80 -6.11
CA ASN A 39 2.88 -0.55 -5.77
C ASN A 39 3.10 -0.66 -4.25
N LEU A 40 2.16 -1.32 -3.59
CA LEU A 40 2.07 -1.42 -2.14
C LEU A 40 2.92 -2.59 -1.64
N ILE A 41 3.95 -2.30 -0.85
CA ILE A 41 4.88 -3.29 -0.31
C ILE A 41 4.77 -3.27 1.23
N PRO A 42 4.06 -4.23 1.85
CA PRO A 42 3.88 -4.26 3.29
C PRO A 42 5.21 -4.47 4.03
N GLN A 43 5.39 -3.71 5.10
CA GLN A 43 6.50 -3.83 6.03
C GLN A 43 5.99 -3.97 7.46
N ARG A 44 6.69 -4.77 8.27
CA ARG A 44 6.48 -4.86 9.72
C ARG A 44 7.72 -4.37 10.46
N LYS A 45 7.52 -3.66 11.57
CA LYS A 45 8.60 -3.25 12.46
C LYS A 45 9.01 -4.42 13.37
N VAL A 46 10.27 -4.84 13.30
CA VAL A 46 10.88 -5.90 14.11
C VAL A 46 12.18 -5.35 14.70
N ASN A 47 12.30 -5.37 16.03
CA ASN A 47 13.48 -4.83 16.74
C ASN A 47 13.89 -3.42 16.29
N GLY A 48 12.90 -2.54 16.09
CA GLY A 48 13.10 -1.16 15.65
C GLY A 48 13.35 -0.98 14.14
N LYS A 49 13.58 -2.05 13.38
CA LYS A 49 13.84 -2.02 11.93
C LYS A 49 12.60 -2.43 11.14
N TRP A 50 12.46 -1.88 9.94
CA TRP A 50 11.36 -2.25 9.02
C TRP A 50 11.77 -3.43 8.15
N GLU A 51 11.04 -4.53 8.27
CA GLU A 51 11.22 -5.72 7.46
C GLU A 51 10.12 -5.81 6.42
N THR A 52 10.51 -6.00 5.15
CA THR A 52 9.56 -6.24 4.06
C THR A 52 8.96 -7.63 4.17
N ILE A 53 7.63 -7.71 4.09
CA ILE A 53 6.91 -8.98 3.95
C ILE A 53 6.96 -9.34 2.47
N LYS A 54 7.24 -10.61 2.14
CA LYS A 54 7.47 -11.09 0.75
C LYS A 54 6.18 -11.13 -0.09
N THR A 55 5.56 -9.97 -0.29
CA THR A 55 4.40 -9.75 -1.15
C THR A 55 4.37 -8.27 -1.55
N ASN A 56 3.70 -7.96 -2.65
CA ASN A 56 3.41 -6.60 -3.07
C ASN A 56 2.11 -6.58 -3.88
N SER A 57 1.55 -5.40 -4.09
CA SER A 57 0.34 -5.22 -4.89
C SER A 57 0.46 -3.97 -5.77
N PRO A 58 0.72 -4.11 -7.08
CA PRO A 58 0.68 -3.00 -8.02
C PRO A 58 -0.77 -2.57 -8.27
N ASN A 59 -1.03 -1.26 -8.21
CA ASN A 59 -2.35 -0.68 -8.44
C ASN A 59 -2.28 0.31 -9.60
N PRO A 60 -2.35 -0.12 -10.87
CA PRO A 60 -2.45 0.78 -12.00
C PRO A 60 -3.83 1.47 -11.99
N LEU A 61 -3.86 2.80 -11.89
CA LEU A 61 -5.09 3.59 -11.81
C LEU A 61 -5.19 4.58 -12.95
N ASN A 62 -6.40 4.73 -13.50
CA ASN A 62 -6.69 5.76 -14.49
C ASN A 62 -6.56 7.17 -13.87
N PRO A 63 -6.41 8.22 -14.70
CA PRO A 63 -6.43 9.60 -14.23
C PRO A 63 -7.64 9.92 -13.35
N GLY A 64 -7.40 10.50 -12.17
CA GLY A 64 -8.43 10.87 -11.19
C GLY A 64 -9.06 9.71 -10.40
N GLU A 65 -8.68 8.46 -10.69
CA GLU A 65 -9.29 7.28 -10.08
C GLU A 65 -8.88 7.11 -8.62
N LYS A 66 -9.84 6.66 -7.81
CA LYS A 66 -9.67 6.34 -6.39
C LYS A 66 -10.31 4.99 -6.10
N LEU A 67 -9.50 4.05 -5.59
CA LEU A 67 -9.93 2.70 -5.24
C LEU A 67 -9.47 2.33 -3.84
N PHE A 68 -9.75 1.09 -3.47
CA PHE A 68 -9.22 0.46 -2.27
C PHE A 68 -8.60 -0.88 -2.63
N ASP A 69 -7.42 -1.14 -2.07
CA ASP A 69 -6.78 -2.44 -2.07
C ASP A 69 -6.94 -3.10 -0.69
N GLU A 70 -6.88 -4.42 -0.62
CA GLU A 70 -7.09 -5.18 0.61
C GLU A 70 -5.99 -6.23 0.82
N PHE A 71 -5.34 -6.15 1.99
CA PHE A 71 -4.34 -7.12 2.39
C PHE A 71 -4.92 -8.03 3.47
N SER A 72 -4.96 -9.34 3.21
CA SER A 72 -5.37 -10.34 4.20
C SER A 72 -4.42 -10.29 5.40
N ILE A 73 -4.97 -10.11 6.60
CA ILE A 73 -4.17 -10.12 7.83
C ILE A 73 -3.52 -11.50 8.02
N LYS A 74 -4.26 -12.56 7.71
CA LYS A 74 -3.79 -13.94 7.88
C LYS A 74 -2.73 -14.31 6.84
N GLU A 75 -3.01 -14.04 5.57
CA GLU A 75 -2.20 -14.55 4.45
C GLU A 75 -1.13 -13.54 4.02
N SER A 76 -1.51 -12.29 3.79
CA SER A 76 -0.61 -11.26 3.25
C SER A 76 0.27 -10.62 4.31
N LEU A 77 -0.22 -10.48 5.56
CA LEU A 77 0.49 -9.79 6.66
C LEU A 77 1.06 -10.75 7.72
N GLY A 78 1.02 -12.05 7.42
CA GLY A 78 1.68 -13.11 8.19
C GLY A 78 1.02 -13.45 9.53
N ASN A 79 -0.26 -13.09 9.72
CA ASN A 79 -1.06 -13.42 10.90
C ASN A 79 -0.41 -13.07 12.25
N LYS A 80 0.25 -11.91 12.32
CA LYS A 80 1.05 -11.49 13.49
C LYS A 80 0.62 -10.11 13.98
N LYS A 81 0.76 -9.90 15.28
CA LYS A 81 0.62 -8.58 15.90
C LYS A 81 1.84 -7.73 15.61
N GLY A 82 1.67 -6.41 15.68
CA GLY A 82 2.78 -5.47 15.61
C GLY A 82 2.41 -4.16 14.92
N THR A 83 3.45 -3.36 14.67
CA THR A 83 3.38 -2.11 13.91
C THR A 83 3.77 -2.36 12.47
N TYR A 84 2.95 -1.88 11.56
CA TYR A 84 3.07 -2.09 10.12
C TYR A 84 3.00 -0.74 9.39
N ARG A 85 3.51 -0.73 8.16
CA ARG A 85 3.32 0.34 7.17
C ARG A 85 3.43 -0.26 5.77
N PHE A 86 3.13 0.51 4.74
CA PHE A 86 3.53 0.17 3.38
C PHE A 86 4.69 1.06 2.95
N LYS A 87 5.74 0.44 2.41
CA LYS A 87 6.59 1.11 1.42
C LYS A 87 5.78 1.19 0.14
N VAL A 88 5.78 2.34 -0.51
CA VAL A 88 5.00 2.57 -1.71
C VAL A 88 5.93 3.06 -2.80
N ASP A 89 6.02 2.29 -3.87
CA ASP A 89 6.68 2.73 -5.09
C ASP A 89 5.61 3.37 -5.98
N ALA A 90 5.75 4.66 -6.27
CA ALA A 90 4.88 5.38 -7.18
C ALA A 90 5.30 5.01 -8.60
N GLU A 91 4.41 4.34 -9.32
CA GLU A 91 4.72 3.75 -10.62
C GLU A 91 3.85 4.37 -11.71
N ARG A 92 4.45 4.54 -12.89
CA ARG A 92 3.75 4.86 -14.12
C ARG A 92 3.46 3.57 -14.88
N TYR A 93 2.30 3.50 -15.50
CA TYR A 93 1.87 2.35 -16.29
C TYR A 93 1.51 2.76 -17.71
N ASP A 94 1.58 1.82 -18.65
CA ASP A 94 1.08 2.00 -20.01
C ASP A 94 -0.45 1.81 -20.06
N LYS A 95 -1.04 2.03 -21.24
CA LYS A 95 -2.50 1.86 -21.47
C LYS A 95 -3.03 0.44 -21.25
N HIS A 96 -2.15 -0.55 -21.15
CA HIS A 96 -2.48 -1.95 -20.87
C HIS A 96 -2.31 -2.30 -19.39
N GLY A 97 -1.90 -1.34 -18.55
CA GLY A 97 -1.62 -1.56 -17.13
C GLY A 97 -0.25 -2.18 -16.87
N ASN A 98 0.64 -2.26 -17.86
CA ASN A 98 2.00 -2.75 -17.64
C ASN A 98 2.87 -1.67 -17.01
N HIS A 99 3.76 -2.08 -16.11
CA HIS A 99 4.74 -1.19 -15.50
C HIS A 99 5.64 -0.56 -16.57
N VAL A 100 5.85 0.75 -16.47
CA VAL A 100 6.77 1.52 -17.33
C VAL A 100 7.98 1.97 -16.54
N GLU A 101 7.75 2.66 -15.42
CA GLU A 101 8.83 3.16 -14.56
C GLU A 101 8.35 3.40 -13.12
N THR A 102 9.29 3.39 -12.19
CA THR A 102 9.08 3.85 -10.81
C THR A 102 9.58 5.29 -10.67
N VAL A 103 8.68 6.23 -10.41
CA VAL A 103 8.97 7.67 -10.35
C VAL A 103 9.35 8.17 -8.95
N GLY A 104 9.25 7.30 -7.93
CA GLY A 104 9.72 7.57 -6.58
C GLY A 104 9.16 6.62 -5.54
N THR A 105 9.61 6.77 -4.30
CA THR A 105 9.16 5.95 -3.16
C THR A 105 8.70 6.85 -2.02
N PHE A 106 7.60 6.48 -1.37
CA PHE A 106 7.14 7.07 -0.11
C PHE A 106 6.63 5.99 0.84
N TYR A 107 6.20 6.38 2.04
CA TYR A 107 5.65 5.47 3.04
C TYR A 107 4.27 5.91 3.47
N THR A 108 3.38 4.96 3.72
CA THR A 108 2.08 5.26 4.34
C THR A 108 2.25 5.60 5.82
N ASN A 109 1.16 6.09 6.41
CA ASN A 109 1.03 6.10 7.86
C ASN A 109 1.15 4.67 8.41
N GLU A 110 1.62 4.58 9.65
CA GLU A 110 1.65 3.31 10.37
C GLU A 110 0.24 2.83 10.69
N PHE A 111 0.09 1.51 10.78
CA PHE A 111 -1.09 0.86 11.33
C PHE A 111 -0.65 -0.30 12.23
N TYR A 112 -1.56 -0.74 13.09
CA TYR A 112 -1.29 -1.69 14.17
C TYR A 112 -2.23 -2.88 14.05
N ILE A 113 -1.68 -4.08 14.12
CA ILE A 113 -2.45 -5.30 14.35
C ILE A 113 -2.24 -5.67 15.82
N LYS A 114 -3.32 -5.62 16.60
CA LYS A 114 -3.34 -5.80 18.06
C LYS A 114 -3.88 -7.16 18.46
#